data_AF-A0A1I4U307-F1
#
_entry.id   AF-A0A1I4U307-F1
#
_cell.length_a   1.000
_cell.length_b   1.000
_cell.length_c   1.000
_cell.angle_alpha   90.00
_cell.angle_beta   90.00
_cell.angle_gamma   90.00
#
_symmetry.space_group_name_H-M   'P 1'
#
loop_
_entity.id
_entity.type
_entity.pdbx_description
1 polymer ?
#
loop_
_entity_poly.entity_id
_entity_poly.type
_entity_poly.pdbx_seq_one_letter_code
_entity_poly.pdbx_strand_id
1 'polypeptide(L)'
;MPAARTPVARPPAARRSAARTLAALTALAALLLTGCATTTRPTARTTPLAPTTPHPGAHAPSRPHPHASVPPHRRWGLHAPLAPAPEHPDRRPLPRAAGAGPLPVVDRVPTRDKVVFLTYDDGAERDPRFVDMVRELRLPVSMFLTDSVVGPGYGHFARLRAVGATVQNHTLDHTALRGLPYAGQRAEICGQQNKLKQRFGVRPTLFRPPYGVYDATTLRAAADCGLSALVLWRASMQIHDLRYAVGDRLRPGDIVLAGFRGPDQLKGTTLTEMTTRLLRRVQEQGLTVGRLEDYL
;
A
#
# COMPACT_ATOMS: atom_id res chain seq x y z
N MET A 1 42.22 10.59 43.86
CA MET A 1 41.08 9.99 44.59
C MET A 1 40.28 9.13 43.62
N PRO A 2 40.38 7.79 43.68
CA PRO A 2 39.63 6.90 42.80
C PRO A 2 38.26 6.61 43.42
N ALA A 3 37.17 6.96 42.74
CA ALA A 3 35.82 6.61 43.16
C ALA A 3 35.52 5.15 42.77
N ALA A 4 35.11 4.38 43.77
CA ALA A 4 34.89 2.94 43.72
C ALA A 4 33.71 2.55 42.83
N ARG A 5 33.89 1.43 42.11
CA ARG A 5 32.85 0.69 41.39
C ARG A 5 31.99 -0.08 42.40
N THR A 6 30.67 0.07 42.34
CA THR A 6 29.71 -0.84 42.99
C THR A 6 29.18 -1.88 41.98
N PRO A 7 28.99 -3.15 42.39
CA PRO A 7 28.68 -4.24 41.47
C PRO A 7 27.18 -4.44 41.21
N VAL A 8 26.96 -5.07 40.05
CA VAL A 8 25.73 -5.46 39.38
C VAL A 8 24.93 -6.52 40.16
N ALA A 9 23.62 -6.34 40.29
CA ALA A 9 22.68 -7.40 40.65
C ALA A 9 22.04 -8.00 39.38
N ARG A 10 22.27 -9.30 39.14
CA ARG A 10 21.63 -10.10 38.08
C ARG A 10 20.28 -10.63 38.56
N PRO A 11 19.20 -10.57 37.75
CA PRO A 11 17.99 -11.34 38.02
C PRO A 11 18.19 -12.83 37.69
N PRO A 12 17.50 -13.75 38.40
CA PRO A 12 17.60 -15.19 38.16
C PRO A 12 16.92 -15.60 36.85
N ALA A 13 17.54 -16.56 36.16
CA ALA A 13 17.03 -17.20 34.95
C ALA A 13 16.39 -18.57 35.25
N ALA A 14 15.57 -19.00 34.27
CA ALA A 14 14.96 -20.32 34.07
C ALA A 14 13.57 -20.51 34.73
N ARG A 15 12.60 -21.14 34.08
CA ARG A 15 12.70 -22.35 33.25
C ARG A 15 11.70 -22.35 32.08
N ARG A 16 12.15 -22.88 30.94
CA ARG A 16 11.33 -23.34 29.82
C ARG A 16 10.73 -24.69 30.18
N SER A 17 9.42 -24.85 30.06
CA SER A 17 8.76 -26.15 30.03
C SER A 17 8.33 -26.44 28.61
N ALA A 18 9.07 -27.33 27.95
CA ALA A 18 8.64 -27.99 26.74
C ALA A 18 7.77 -29.19 27.14
N ALA A 19 6.57 -29.29 26.57
CA ALA A 19 5.79 -30.53 26.58
C ALA A 19 5.55 -30.94 25.12
N ARG A 20 6.18 -32.05 24.73
CA ARG A 20 5.88 -32.87 23.55
C ARG A 20 5.40 -34.23 24.05
N THR A 21 4.29 -34.71 23.52
CA THR A 21 3.93 -36.14 23.23
C THR A 21 2.49 -36.15 22.70
N LEU A 22 2.22 -36.57 21.45
CA LEU A 22 1.75 -37.93 21.03
C LEU A 22 0.57 -38.45 21.87
N ALA A 23 -0.53 -39.02 21.37
CA ALA A 23 -0.94 -39.69 20.13
C ALA A 23 -2.49 -39.47 20.01
N ALA A 24 -3.28 -39.91 19.03
CA ALA A 24 -3.33 -41.19 18.35
C ALA A 24 -4.23 -41.13 17.09
N LEU A 25 -3.92 -42.00 16.15
CA LEU A 25 -4.70 -42.37 14.98
C LEU A 25 -5.98 -43.11 15.40
N THR A 26 -7.10 -42.81 14.72
CA THR A 26 -8.13 -43.81 14.42
C THR A 26 -8.55 -43.68 12.96
N ALA A 27 -8.34 -44.76 12.22
CA ALA A 27 -8.96 -45.06 10.94
C ALA A 27 -10.38 -45.61 11.17
N LEU A 28 -11.31 -45.43 10.22
CA LEU A 28 -11.79 -46.49 9.32
C LEU A 28 -13.13 -46.13 8.62
N ALA A 29 -13.24 -46.56 7.35
CA ALA A 29 -14.42 -46.96 6.57
C ALA A 29 -15.48 -45.89 6.22
N ALA A 30 -15.63 -45.47 4.96
CA ALA A 30 -16.20 -46.17 3.78
C ALA A 30 -17.74 -46.32 3.83
N LEU A 31 -18.45 -45.69 2.88
CA LEU A 31 -19.26 -46.38 1.87
C LEU A 31 -19.85 -45.38 0.84
N LEU A 32 -20.03 -45.92 -0.36
CA LEU A 32 -20.48 -45.31 -1.62
C LEU A 32 -21.91 -44.78 -1.58
N LEU A 33 -22.24 -43.86 -2.49
CA LEU A 33 -23.44 -43.97 -3.35
C LEU A 33 -23.30 -43.05 -4.58
N THR A 34 -23.22 -43.71 -5.73
CA THR A 34 -23.33 -43.19 -7.09
C THR A 34 -24.74 -42.66 -7.36
N GLY A 35 -24.87 -41.39 -7.75
CA GLY A 35 -26.12 -40.80 -8.23
C GLY A 35 -26.05 -40.53 -9.73
N CYS A 36 -26.77 -41.33 -10.52
CA CYS A 36 -26.99 -41.11 -11.94
C CYS A 36 -27.88 -39.88 -12.17
N ALA A 37 -27.40 -38.88 -12.89
CA ALA A 37 -28.23 -37.77 -13.37
C ALA A 37 -28.59 -38.00 -14.84
N THR A 38 -29.85 -38.34 -15.10
CA THR A 38 -30.43 -38.35 -16.45
C THR A 38 -30.89 -36.93 -16.81
N THR A 39 -30.22 -36.29 -17.77
CA THR A 39 -30.68 -35.02 -18.34
C THR A 39 -31.52 -35.28 -19.58
N THR A 40 -32.84 -35.19 -19.42
CA THR A 40 -33.81 -35.13 -20.52
C THR A 40 -33.84 -33.71 -21.10
N ARG A 41 -33.47 -33.56 -22.37
CA ARG A 41 -33.71 -32.35 -23.17
C ARG A 41 -35.18 -32.31 -23.59
N PRO A 42 -35.89 -31.18 -23.46
CA PRO A 42 -37.09 -30.92 -24.25
C PRO A 42 -36.70 -30.23 -25.56
N THR A 43 -37.08 -30.87 -26.67
CA THR A 43 -37.12 -30.30 -28.02
C THR A 43 -38.07 -29.11 -28.08
N ALA A 44 -37.55 -27.94 -28.42
CA ALA A 44 -38.36 -26.79 -28.81
C ALA A 44 -39.04 -27.08 -30.16
N ARG A 45 -40.38 -27.07 -30.17
CA ARG A 45 -41.17 -26.97 -31.40
C ARG A 45 -41.33 -25.50 -31.76
N THR A 46 -40.82 -25.15 -32.92
CA THR A 46 -41.02 -23.85 -33.56
C THR A 46 -42.38 -23.88 -34.26
N THR A 47 -43.30 -23.01 -33.86
CA THR A 47 -44.50 -22.69 -34.64
C THR A 47 -44.45 -21.21 -34.99
N PRO A 48 -44.52 -20.80 -36.27
CA PRO A 48 -44.59 -19.40 -36.65
C PRO A 48 -46.05 -18.93 -36.71
N LEU A 49 -46.36 -17.80 -36.07
CA LEU A 49 -47.64 -17.13 -36.26
C LEU A 49 -47.46 -15.62 -36.47
N ALA A 50 -47.80 -15.21 -37.70
CA ALA A 50 -48.35 -13.95 -38.22
C ALA A 50 -47.75 -12.56 -37.85
N PRO A 51 -47.59 -11.66 -38.84
CA PRO A 51 -47.21 -10.27 -38.63
C PRO A 51 -48.39 -9.44 -38.14
N THR A 52 -48.20 -8.69 -37.05
CA THR A 52 -49.16 -7.67 -36.58
C THR A 52 -48.71 -6.30 -37.09
N THR A 53 -49.62 -5.59 -37.76
CA THR A 53 -49.47 -4.21 -38.26
C THR A 53 -49.19 -3.21 -37.12
N PRO A 54 -48.37 -2.15 -37.35
CA PRO A 54 -48.12 -1.13 -36.33
C PRO A 54 -49.26 -0.11 -36.25
N HIS A 55 -49.75 0.15 -35.04
CA HIS A 55 -50.57 1.32 -34.72
C HIS A 55 -49.68 2.47 -34.21
N PRO A 56 -49.87 3.71 -34.68
CA PRO A 56 -49.12 4.86 -34.20
C PRO A 56 -49.79 5.44 -32.95
N GLY A 57 -49.01 5.69 -31.90
CA GLY A 57 -49.43 6.52 -30.77
C GLY A 57 -49.47 5.81 -29.43
N ALA A 58 -48.32 5.72 -28.77
CA ALA A 58 -48.23 5.76 -27.32
C ALA A 58 -46.84 6.28 -26.95
N HIS A 59 -46.74 7.57 -26.62
CA HIS A 59 -45.61 8.09 -25.87
C HIS A 59 -45.58 7.35 -24.53
N ALA A 60 -44.66 6.40 -24.40
CA ALA A 60 -44.36 5.80 -23.11
C ALA A 60 -43.89 6.91 -22.16
N PRO A 61 -44.43 7.02 -20.94
CA PRO A 61 -43.92 7.96 -19.96
C PRO A 61 -42.45 7.62 -19.68
N SER A 62 -41.57 8.59 -19.93
CA SER A 62 -40.16 8.51 -19.63
C SER A 62 -39.98 8.08 -18.17
N ARG A 63 -39.42 6.89 -17.97
CA ARG A 63 -39.06 6.38 -16.64
C ARG A 63 -38.24 7.45 -15.90
N PRO A 64 -38.55 7.74 -14.62
CA PRO A 64 -37.73 8.64 -13.83
C PRO A 64 -36.29 8.11 -13.86
N HIS A 65 -35.36 8.97 -14.27
CA HIS A 65 -33.94 8.64 -14.25
C HIS A 65 -33.57 8.28 -12.81
N PRO A 66 -32.91 7.13 -12.56
CA PRO A 66 -32.42 6.82 -11.23
C PRO A 66 -31.52 7.98 -10.81
N HIS A 67 -31.76 8.52 -9.61
CA HIS A 67 -31.02 9.64 -9.01
C HIS A 67 -29.57 9.64 -9.50
N ALA A 68 -29.18 10.67 -10.25
CA ALA A 68 -27.82 10.78 -10.76
C ALA A 68 -26.85 10.63 -9.59
N SER A 69 -26.12 9.52 -9.54
CA SER A 69 -25.24 9.21 -8.43
C SER A 69 -24.20 10.33 -8.29
N VAL A 70 -24.08 10.91 -7.09
CA VAL A 70 -23.09 11.96 -6.80
C VAL A 70 -21.72 11.53 -7.32
N PRO A 71 -21.03 12.29 -8.19
CA PRO A 71 -19.75 11.87 -8.75
C PRO A 71 -18.71 11.54 -7.66
N PRO A 72 -17.84 10.54 -7.85
CA PRO A 72 -16.89 10.09 -6.83
C PRO A 72 -16.09 11.22 -6.19
N HIS A 73 -15.50 12.10 -7.02
CA HIS A 73 -14.69 13.22 -6.52
C HIS A 73 -15.47 14.15 -5.57
N ARG A 74 -16.77 14.37 -5.80
CA ARG A 74 -17.62 15.18 -4.91
C ARG A 74 -17.88 14.47 -3.58
N ARG A 75 -18.07 13.14 -3.57
CA ARG A 75 -18.21 12.36 -2.33
C ARG A 75 -16.99 12.46 -1.42
N TRP A 76 -15.81 12.58 -2.02
CA TRP A 76 -14.54 12.75 -1.32
C TRP A 76 -14.17 14.23 -1.11
N GLY A 77 -15.08 15.16 -1.38
CA GLY A 77 -14.90 16.59 -1.11
C GLY A 77 -13.94 17.31 -2.05
N LEU A 78 -13.64 16.75 -3.22
CA LEU A 78 -12.83 17.38 -4.26
C LEU A 78 -13.71 18.24 -5.18
N HIS A 79 -13.16 19.33 -5.71
CA HIS A 79 -13.92 20.25 -6.57
C HIS A 79 -13.98 19.82 -8.04
N ALA A 80 -13.04 18.96 -8.46
CA ALA A 80 -12.97 18.36 -9.79
C ALA A 80 -12.51 16.90 -9.67
N PRO A 81 -12.62 16.08 -10.74
CA PRO A 81 -11.92 14.80 -10.82
C PRO A 81 -10.39 14.97 -10.69
N LEU A 82 -9.70 13.95 -10.17
CA LEU A 82 -8.24 13.92 -10.26
C LEU A 82 -7.84 13.67 -11.72
N ALA A 83 -7.06 14.58 -12.30
CA ALA A 83 -6.47 14.34 -13.61
C ALA A 83 -5.45 13.19 -13.52
N PRO A 84 -5.42 12.27 -14.51
CA PRO A 84 -4.42 11.23 -14.53
C PRO A 84 -3.02 11.84 -14.63
N ALA A 85 -2.04 11.21 -14.00
CA ALA A 85 -0.64 11.57 -14.21
C ALA A 85 -0.26 11.33 -15.69
N PRO A 86 0.69 12.10 -16.25
CA PRO A 86 1.23 11.83 -17.58
C PRO A 86 1.73 10.39 -17.69
N GLU A 87 1.35 9.71 -18.78
CA GLU A 87 1.83 8.36 -19.08
C GLU A 87 3.28 8.41 -19.56
N HIS A 88 4.08 7.43 -19.13
CA HIS A 88 5.48 7.29 -19.53
C HIS A 88 5.73 5.88 -20.07
N PRO A 89 5.26 5.56 -21.29
CA PRO A 89 5.39 4.22 -21.87
C PRO A 89 6.85 3.79 -22.04
N ASP A 90 7.77 4.75 -22.19
CA ASP A 90 9.19 4.50 -22.47
C ASP A 90 10.08 4.57 -21.22
N ARG A 91 9.53 4.79 -20.02
CA ARG A 91 10.36 4.83 -18.81
C ARG A 91 10.79 3.44 -18.41
N ARG A 92 12.08 3.19 -18.61
CA ARG A 92 12.76 1.99 -18.13
C ARG A 92 12.74 2.03 -16.60
N PRO A 93 12.29 0.96 -15.92
CA PRO A 93 12.41 0.85 -14.46
C PRO A 93 13.83 1.18 -14.03
N LEU A 94 14.04 1.78 -12.85
CA LEU A 94 15.41 1.95 -12.35
C LEU A 94 16.11 0.60 -12.43
N PRO A 95 17.29 0.52 -13.07
CA PRO A 95 18.00 -0.73 -13.16
C PRO A 95 18.16 -1.24 -11.72
N ARG A 96 17.83 -2.52 -11.49
CA ARG A 96 18.25 -3.16 -10.23
C ARG A 96 19.72 -2.87 -10.09
N ALA A 97 20.16 -2.44 -8.90
CA ALA A 97 21.57 -2.24 -8.62
C ALA A 97 22.32 -3.56 -8.85
N ALA A 98 22.72 -3.80 -10.10
CA ALA A 98 23.44 -4.96 -10.56
C ALA A 98 24.90 -4.53 -10.62
N GLY A 99 25.51 -4.36 -9.45
CA GLY A 99 26.94 -4.10 -9.31
C GLY A 99 27.30 -2.85 -8.51
N ALA A 100 28.19 -3.07 -7.52
CA ALA A 100 29.20 -2.23 -6.86
C ALA A 100 28.99 -0.73 -6.54
N GLY A 101 27.89 -0.09 -6.94
CA GLY A 101 27.58 1.31 -6.60
C GLY A 101 26.70 1.43 -5.35
N PRO A 102 26.77 2.55 -4.61
CA PRO A 102 25.84 2.81 -3.51
C PRO A 102 24.41 2.94 -4.06
N LEU A 103 23.45 2.40 -3.32
CA LEU A 103 22.03 2.48 -3.66
C LEU A 103 21.61 3.96 -3.83
N PRO A 104 20.99 4.35 -4.95
CA PRO A 104 20.49 5.71 -5.15
C PRO A 104 19.54 6.13 -4.02
N VAL A 105 19.67 7.38 -3.57
CA VAL A 105 18.77 8.00 -2.60
C VAL A 105 17.91 9.04 -3.31
N VAL A 106 16.59 8.92 -3.19
CA VAL A 106 15.62 9.79 -3.86
C VAL A 106 14.67 10.40 -2.84
N ASP A 107 14.70 11.73 -2.69
CA ASP A 107 13.75 12.49 -1.87
C ASP A 107 12.71 13.26 -2.71
N ARG A 108 13.02 13.47 -4.00
CA ARG A 108 12.18 14.06 -5.04
C ARG A 108 12.51 13.40 -6.38
N VAL A 109 11.49 13.11 -7.17
CA VAL A 109 11.69 12.64 -8.54
C VAL A 109 12.09 13.80 -9.44
N PRO A 110 13.20 13.72 -10.20
CA PRO A 110 13.56 14.73 -11.17
C PRO A 110 12.66 14.65 -12.41
N THR A 111 11.52 15.36 -12.39
CA THR A 111 10.60 15.45 -13.53
C THR A 111 10.11 16.88 -13.78
N ARG A 112 9.68 17.14 -15.01
CA ARG A 112 8.93 18.35 -15.41
C ARG A 112 7.42 18.15 -15.33
N ASP A 113 6.96 16.91 -15.15
CA ASP A 113 5.54 16.57 -14.99
C ASP A 113 5.00 17.24 -13.74
N LYS A 114 3.81 17.85 -13.83
CA LYS A 114 3.10 18.42 -12.70
C LYS A 114 2.48 17.32 -11.85
N VAL A 115 3.32 16.53 -11.17
CA VAL A 115 2.93 15.32 -10.45
C VAL A 115 3.58 15.27 -9.07
N VAL A 116 2.89 14.66 -8.10
CA VAL A 116 3.41 14.29 -6.79
C VAL A 116 3.12 12.83 -6.49
N PHE A 117 3.83 12.25 -5.52
CA PHE A 117 3.72 10.84 -5.17
C PHE A 117 3.26 10.68 -3.73
N LEU A 118 2.11 10.03 -3.54
CA LEU A 118 1.54 9.79 -2.22
C LEU A 118 2.08 8.47 -1.66
N THR A 119 2.81 8.58 -0.55
CA THR A 119 3.44 7.43 0.11
C THR A 119 3.01 7.30 1.56
N TYR A 120 2.78 6.07 2.01
CA TYR A 120 2.26 5.79 3.36
C TYR A 120 3.09 4.72 4.06
N ASP A 121 3.60 5.05 5.24
CA ASP A 121 4.52 4.21 6.01
C ASP A 121 3.80 3.38 7.07
N ASP A 122 4.45 2.29 7.44
CA ASP A 122 4.10 1.31 8.47
C ASP A 122 2.91 0.42 8.13
N GLY A 123 1.71 0.81 8.57
CA GLY A 123 0.49 0.00 8.43
C GLY A 123 -0.27 -0.26 9.74
N ALA A 124 -0.28 0.68 10.69
CA ALA A 124 -1.04 0.52 11.93
C ALA A 124 -2.56 0.71 11.70
N GLU A 125 -2.93 1.78 10.99
CA GLU A 125 -4.33 2.10 10.67
C GLU A 125 -4.90 1.21 9.57
N ARG A 126 -6.19 0.86 9.70
CA ARG A 126 -6.88 -0.11 8.81
C ARG A 126 -8.26 0.40 8.37
N ASP A 127 -8.41 1.71 8.22
CA ASP A 127 -9.62 2.42 7.80
C ASP A 127 -10.20 1.88 6.47
N PRO A 128 -11.35 1.18 6.48
CA PRO A 128 -11.99 0.71 5.27
C PRO A 128 -12.38 1.84 4.31
N ARG A 129 -12.68 3.05 4.81
CA ARG A 129 -13.03 4.20 3.97
C ARG A 129 -11.85 4.65 3.13
N PHE A 130 -10.62 4.46 3.62
CA PHE A 130 -9.43 4.75 2.83
C PHE A 130 -9.32 3.80 1.62
N VAL A 131 -9.69 2.53 1.79
CA VAL A 131 -9.77 1.57 0.66
C VAL A 131 -10.79 2.02 -0.38
N ASP A 132 -11.96 2.47 0.07
CA ASP A 132 -13.00 3.00 -0.82
C ASP A 132 -12.52 4.26 -1.56
N MET A 133 -11.83 5.17 -0.88
CA MET A 133 -11.23 6.36 -1.49
C MET A 133 -10.24 5.98 -2.59
N VAL A 134 -9.30 5.06 -2.31
CA VAL A 134 -8.31 4.61 -3.29
C VAL A 134 -8.98 4.01 -4.51
N ARG A 135 -9.99 3.16 -4.31
CA ARG A 135 -10.77 2.54 -5.40
C ARG A 135 -11.52 3.58 -6.23
N GLU A 136 -12.31 4.43 -5.58
CA GLU A 136 -13.24 5.33 -6.25
C GLU A 136 -12.56 6.49 -6.96
N LEU A 137 -11.44 6.97 -6.42
CA LEU A 137 -10.62 8.01 -7.05
C LEU A 137 -9.57 7.44 -8.00
N ARG A 138 -9.42 6.10 -8.07
CA ARG A 138 -8.31 5.41 -8.74
C ARG A 138 -6.96 5.99 -8.30
N LEU A 139 -6.83 6.26 -7.01
CA LEU A 139 -5.73 7.04 -6.44
C LEU A 139 -4.43 6.21 -6.44
N PRO A 140 -3.36 6.64 -7.11
CA PRO A 140 -2.07 5.98 -7.00
C PRO A 140 -1.50 6.17 -5.58
N VAL A 141 -1.17 5.05 -4.92
CA VAL A 141 -0.64 5.02 -3.55
C VAL A 141 0.50 4.01 -3.48
N SER A 142 1.64 4.42 -2.92
CA SER A 142 2.76 3.53 -2.64
C SER A 142 2.92 3.33 -1.13
N MET A 143 2.75 2.10 -0.64
CA MET A 143 2.77 1.78 0.79
C MET A 143 4.13 1.20 1.19
N PHE A 144 4.86 1.82 2.10
CA PHE A 144 6.09 1.26 2.67
C PHE A 144 5.73 0.55 3.98
N LEU A 145 5.64 -0.78 3.93
CA LEU A 145 5.09 -1.56 5.04
C LEU A 145 6.14 -2.13 5.99
N THR A 146 5.83 -2.12 7.28
CA THR A 146 6.61 -2.72 8.37
C THR A 146 5.96 -4.03 8.84
N ASP A 147 6.67 -5.17 8.89
CA ASP A 147 6.06 -6.48 9.28
C ASP A 147 5.44 -6.45 10.67
N SER A 148 6.19 -5.99 11.68
CA SER A 148 5.78 -5.99 13.08
C SER A 148 4.54 -5.13 13.34
N VAL A 149 4.32 -4.11 12.51
CA VAL A 149 3.16 -3.20 12.61
C VAL A 149 1.97 -3.75 11.82
N VAL A 150 2.22 -4.25 10.61
CA VAL A 150 1.15 -4.80 9.76
C VAL A 150 0.59 -6.09 10.36
N GLY A 151 1.44 -6.98 10.85
CA GLY A 151 1.03 -8.28 11.39
C GLY A 151 0.09 -8.17 12.59
N PRO A 152 -1.00 -8.96 12.66
CA PRO A 152 -1.52 -9.94 11.69
C PRO A 152 -2.45 -9.35 10.59
N GLY A 153 -2.67 -8.04 10.54
CA GLY A 153 -3.63 -7.32 9.69
C GLY A 153 -3.34 -7.23 8.18
N TYR A 154 -2.59 -8.18 7.62
CA TYR A 154 -2.22 -8.23 6.19
C TYR A 154 -3.40 -8.13 5.20
N GLY A 155 -4.58 -8.62 5.60
CA GLY A 155 -5.79 -8.60 4.76
C GLY A 155 -6.25 -7.19 4.38
N HIS A 156 -6.03 -6.19 5.25
CA HIS A 156 -6.37 -4.79 4.92
C HIS A 156 -5.52 -4.27 3.75
N PHE A 157 -4.19 -4.46 3.83
CA PHE A 157 -3.26 -4.03 2.79
C PHE A 157 -3.41 -4.83 1.49
N ALA A 158 -3.82 -6.09 1.56
CA ALA A 158 -4.19 -6.87 0.38
C ALA A 158 -5.38 -6.25 -0.37
N ARG A 159 -6.38 -5.70 0.34
CA ARG A 159 -7.49 -4.96 -0.28
C ARG A 159 -7.02 -3.66 -0.93
N LEU A 160 -6.14 -2.90 -0.27
CA LEU A 160 -5.55 -1.70 -0.88
C LEU A 160 -4.80 -2.04 -2.18
N ARG A 161 -4.05 -3.15 -2.19
CA ARG A 161 -3.39 -3.62 -3.42
C ARG A 161 -4.38 -3.96 -4.53
N ALA A 162 -5.47 -4.65 -4.19
CA ALA A 162 -6.50 -5.03 -5.17
C ALA A 162 -7.17 -3.82 -5.84
N VAL A 163 -7.14 -2.64 -5.21
CA VAL A 163 -7.71 -1.40 -5.74
C VAL A 163 -6.68 -0.43 -6.31
N GLY A 164 -5.41 -0.83 -6.41
CA GLY A 164 -4.38 -0.11 -7.18
C GLY A 164 -3.15 0.35 -6.40
N ALA A 165 -3.11 0.18 -5.07
CA ALA A 165 -1.95 0.53 -4.26
C ALA A 165 -0.78 -0.45 -4.45
N THR A 166 0.45 0.01 -4.31
CA THR A 166 1.68 -0.80 -4.36
C THR A 166 2.27 -0.98 -2.96
N VAL A 167 3.13 -1.99 -2.81
CA VAL A 167 3.78 -2.33 -1.53
C VAL A 167 5.29 -2.31 -1.69
N GLN A 168 5.95 -1.60 -0.79
CA GLN A 168 7.38 -1.37 -0.70
C GLN A 168 7.91 -1.70 0.70
N ASN A 169 9.23 -1.72 0.85
CA ASN A 169 9.90 -2.23 2.05
C ASN A 169 10.13 -1.13 3.10
N HIS A 170 9.69 -1.37 4.34
CA HIS A 170 9.95 -0.50 5.50
C HIS A 170 10.50 -1.27 6.71
N THR A 171 11.36 -2.27 6.47
CA THR A 171 11.96 -3.16 7.50
C THR A 171 10.98 -4.12 8.17
N LEU A 172 11.51 -5.03 9.00
CA LEU A 172 10.70 -5.99 9.74
C LEU A 172 10.12 -5.32 10.98
N ASP A 173 10.98 -4.69 11.77
CA ASP A 173 10.64 -4.29 13.14
C ASP A 173 10.63 -2.76 13.35
N HIS A 174 10.82 -1.97 12.28
CA HIS A 174 10.95 -0.50 12.36
C HIS A 174 12.11 -0.05 13.26
N THR A 175 13.16 -0.87 13.36
CA THR A 175 14.36 -0.54 14.15
C THR A 175 15.18 0.54 13.44
N ALA A 176 15.73 1.49 14.19
CA ALA A 176 16.69 2.46 13.66
C ALA A 176 17.92 1.74 13.11
N LEU A 177 18.14 1.84 11.79
CA LEU A 177 19.18 1.06 11.11
C LEU A 177 20.58 1.64 11.30
N ARG A 178 20.71 2.97 11.27
CA ARG A 178 22.00 3.66 11.39
C ARG A 178 22.69 3.27 12.70
N GLY A 179 23.94 2.83 12.60
CA GLY A 179 24.73 2.37 13.74
C GLY A 179 24.54 0.90 14.11
N LEU A 180 23.56 0.19 13.54
CA LEU A 180 23.52 -1.27 13.64
C LEU A 180 24.61 -1.91 12.77
N PRO A 181 25.17 -3.06 13.19
CA PRO A 181 26.04 -3.85 12.34
C PRO A 181 25.35 -4.25 11.03
N TYR A 182 26.13 -4.39 9.96
CA TYR A 182 25.63 -4.78 8.63
C TYR A 182 24.70 -5.99 8.65
N ALA A 183 25.05 -7.03 9.43
CA ALA A 183 24.21 -8.23 9.54
C ALA A 183 22.82 -7.93 10.10
N GLY A 184 22.71 -7.02 11.07
CA GLY A 184 21.43 -6.58 11.63
C GLY A 184 20.61 -5.77 10.62
N GLN A 185 21.23 -4.80 9.94
CA GLN A 185 20.55 -4.02 8.91
C GLN A 185 20.07 -4.90 7.74
N ARG A 186 20.89 -5.88 7.32
CA ARG A 186 20.54 -6.83 6.28
C ARG A 186 19.41 -7.77 6.72
N ALA A 187 19.39 -8.20 7.98
CA ALA A 187 18.31 -9.03 8.51
C ALA A 187 16.96 -8.30 8.44
N GLU A 188 16.91 -7.02 8.86
CA GLU A 188 15.73 -6.17 8.75
C GLU A 188 15.25 -6.03 7.29
N ILE A 189 16.16 -5.67 6.38
CA ILE A 189 15.78 -5.33 5.01
C ILE A 189 15.45 -6.58 4.19
N CYS A 190 16.34 -7.58 4.18
CA CYS A 190 16.14 -8.82 3.41
C CYS A 190 15.04 -9.69 4.03
N GLY A 191 14.92 -9.68 5.36
CA GLY A 191 13.83 -10.35 6.04
C GLY A 191 12.48 -9.80 5.58
N GLN A 192 12.35 -8.48 5.49
CA GLN A 192 11.13 -7.85 5.00
C GLN A 192 10.87 -8.14 3.51
N GLN A 193 11.90 -8.19 2.66
CA GLN A 193 11.75 -8.65 1.27
C GLN A 193 11.10 -10.04 1.20
N ASN A 194 11.53 -10.96 2.07
CA ASN A 194 11.00 -12.31 2.11
C ASN A 194 9.57 -12.33 2.65
N LYS A 195 9.28 -11.56 3.70
CA LYS A 195 7.95 -11.49 4.30
C LYS A 195 6.91 -10.94 3.33
N LEU A 196 7.22 -9.84 2.64
CA LEU A 196 6.32 -9.26 1.65
C LEU A 196 6.11 -10.18 0.45
N LYS A 197 7.16 -10.91 0.01
CA LYS A 197 7.00 -11.95 -1.03
C LYS A 197 6.05 -13.06 -0.58
N GLN A 198 6.19 -13.55 0.65
CA GLN A 198 5.32 -14.61 1.19
C GLN A 198 3.86 -14.14 1.34
N ARG A 199 3.65 -12.89 1.78
CA ARG A 199 2.31 -12.38 2.11
C ARG A 199 1.55 -11.85 0.89
N PHE A 200 2.26 -11.29 -0.08
CA PHE A 200 1.66 -10.54 -1.17
C PHE A 200 2.10 -11.04 -2.56
N GLY A 201 3.05 -11.98 -2.64
CA GLY A 201 3.61 -12.45 -3.91
C GLY A 201 4.51 -11.42 -4.62
N VAL A 202 4.83 -10.30 -3.97
CA VAL A 202 5.65 -9.22 -4.55
C VAL A 202 7.00 -9.12 -3.88
N ARG A 203 8.01 -8.77 -4.66
CA ARG A 203 9.33 -8.42 -4.15
C ARG A 203 9.53 -6.92 -4.37
N PRO A 204 9.44 -6.09 -3.31
CA PRO A 204 9.67 -4.65 -3.42
C PRO A 204 10.97 -4.29 -4.13
N THR A 205 10.93 -3.16 -4.84
CA THR A 205 12.10 -2.54 -5.48
C THR A 205 12.54 -1.28 -4.74
N LEU A 206 11.64 -0.65 -3.98
CA LEU A 206 11.91 0.56 -3.21
C LEU A 206 11.95 0.25 -1.72
N PHE A 207 12.81 0.97 -1.01
CA PHE A 207 13.00 0.85 0.42
C PHE A 207 13.00 2.23 1.07
N ARG A 208 12.36 2.37 2.23
CA ARG A 208 12.46 3.56 3.07
C ARG A 208 13.00 3.16 4.44
N PRO A 209 14.05 3.80 4.97
CA PRO A 209 14.55 3.50 6.30
C PRO A 209 13.64 4.11 7.37
N PRO A 210 13.41 3.41 8.50
CA PRO A 210 12.74 3.99 9.66
C PRO A 210 13.33 5.35 10.04
N TYR A 211 12.46 6.29 10.37
CA TYR A 211 12.81 7.67 10.75
C TYR A 211 13.53 8.49 9.67
N GLY A 212 13.68 7.97 8.44
CA GLY A 212 14.46 8.61 7.38
C GLY A 212 15.98 8.60 7.64
N VAL A 213 16.46 7.82 8.61
CA VAL A 213 17.88 7.81 9.02
C VAL A 213 18.59 6.59 8.46
N TYR A 214 19.71 6.81 7.80
CA TYR A 214 20.52 5.76 7.17
C TYR A 214 22.02 6.10 7.23
N ASP A 215 22.86 5.10 6.95
CA ASP A 215 24.29 5.27 6.72
C ASP A 215 24.76 4.45 5.50
N ALA A 216 26.06 4.48 5.21
CA ALA A 216 26.63 3.72 4.09
C ALA A 216 26.41 2.20 4.24
N THR A 217 26.32 1.70 5.47
CA THR A 217 26.01 0.30 5.74
C THR A 217 24.57 -0.01 5.35
N THR A 218 23.63 0.91 5.60
CA THR A 218 22.23 0.79 5.16
C THR A 218 22.12 0.70 3.65
N LEU A 219 22.80 1.59 2.92
CA LEU A 219 22.78 1.59 1.45
C LEU A 219 23.33 0.29 0.88
N ARG A 220 24.45 -0.21 1.43
CA ARG A 220 25.02 -1.50 1.04
C ARG A 220 24.06 -2.66 1.32
N ALA A 221 23.53 -2.74 2.53
CA ALA A 221 22.61 -3.82 2.91
C ALA A 221 21.35 -3.82 2.02
N ALA A 222 20.79 -2.65 1.72
CA ALA A 222 19.63 -2.52 0.86
C ALA A 222 19.93 -2.95 -0.59
N ALA A 223 21.07 -2.53 -1.15
CA ALA A 223 21.52 -2.97 -2.48
C ALA A 223 21.69 -4.50 -2.53
N ASP A 224 22.35 -5.10 -1.53
CA ASP A 224 22.55 -6.56 -1.44
C ASP A 224 21.23 -7.33 -1.28
N CYS A 225 20.17 -6.69 -0.77
CA CYS A 225 18.82 -7.26 -0.69
C CYS A 225 18.03 -7.13 -2.02
N GLY A 226 18.62 -6.48 -3.02
CA GLY A 226 18.10 -6.35 -4.38
C GLY A 226 17.09 -5.22 -4.57
N LEU A 227 17.22 -4.16 -3.77
CA LEU A 227 16.49 -2.89 -3.88
C LEU A 227 17.14 -2.01 -4.96
N SER A 228 16.36 -1.17 -5.61
CA SER A 228 16.82 -0.25 -6.67
C SER A 228 17.00 1.18 -6.17
N ALA A 229 16.28 1.60 -5.12
CA ALA A 229 16.45 2.92 -4.51
C ALA A 229 16.04 2.95 -3.03
N LEU A 230 16.70 3.85 -2.29
CA LEU A 230 16.27 4.32 -0.98
C LEU A 230 15.42 5.59 -1.17
N VAL A 231 14.21 5.60 -0.64
CA VAL A 231 13.22 6.66 -0.86
C VAL A 231 12.97 7.46 0.41
N LEU A 232 13.17 8.77 0.33
CA LEU A 232 12.83 9.75 1.36
C LEU A 232 11.61 10.58 0.89
N TRP A 233 11.46 11.80 1.41
CA TRP A 233 10.34 12.68 1.09
C TRP A 233 10.75 14.15 1.20
N ARG A 234 9.99 15.02 0.53
CA ARG A 234 10.11 16.49 0.65
C ARG A 234 8.85 17.18 1.15
N ALA A 235 7.76 16.44 1.29
CA ALA A 235 6.57 16.91 1.98
C ALA A 235 6.08 15.84 2.96
N SER A 236 5.49 16.25 4.09
CA SER A 236 4.88 15.31 5.03
C SER A 236 3.52 15.82 5.51
N MET A 237 2.55 14.91 5.51
CA MET A 237 1.20 15.17 6.00
C MET A 237 1.20 15.31 7.52
N GLN A 238 0.71 16.45 7.97
CA GLN A 238 0.36 16.70 9.37
C GLN A 238 -1.15 16.62 9.52
N ILE A 239 -1.63 16.68 10.76
CA ILE A 239 -3.06 16.57 11.06
C ILE A 239 -3.87 17.61 10.27
N HIS A 240 -3.41 18.87 10.20
CA HIS A 240 -4.16 19.96 9.57
C HIS A 240 -3.50 20.58 8.33
N ASP A 241 -2.22 20.29 8.07
CA ASP A 241 -1.44 20.91 7.00
C ASP A 241 -0.38 19.96 6.42
N LEU A 242 0.49 20.53 5.58
CA LEU A 242 1.67 19.88 5.03
C LEU A 242 2.92 20.60 5.53
N ARG A 243 3.92 19.84 5.95
CA ARG A 243 5.27 20.36 6.15
C ARG A 243 6.10 20.10 4.90
N TYR A 244 6.80 21.13 4.45
CA TYR A 244 7.69 21.06 3.29
C TYR A 244 9.14 21.11 3.76
N ALA A 245 9.99 20.30 3.15
CA ALA A 245 11.42 20.37 3.33
C ALA A 245 12.02 21.63 2.68
N VAL A 246 11.40 22.12 1.60
CA VAL A 246 11.87 23.30 0.84
C VAL A 246 10.69 24.16 0.40
N GLY A 247 10.65 25.41 0.87
CA GLY A 247 9.59 26.38 0.53
C GLY A 247 8.29 26.12 1.28
N ASP A 248 7.16 26.48 0.66
CA ASP A 248 5.84 26.58 1.27
C ASP A 248 4.72 25.89 0.46
N ARG A 249 5.08 25.16 -0.59
CA ARG A 249 4.15 24.49 -1.51
C ARG A 249 4.72 23.19 -2.07
N LEU A 250 3.82 22.31 -2.55
CA LEU A 250 4.21 21.12 -3.29
C LEU A 250 4.87 21.54 -4.60
N ARG A 251 5.84 20.73 -5.03
CA ARG A 251 6.58 20.92 -6.27
C ARG A 251 6.45 19.67 -7.16
N PRO A 252 6.55 19.85 -8.49
CA PRO A 252 6.74 18.74 -9.41
C PRO A 252 7.80 17.74 -8.91
N GLY A 253 7.40 16.48 -8.82
CA GLY A 253 8.25 15.38 -8.38
C GLY A 253 8.29 15.15 -6.87
N ASP A 254 7.61 15.96 -6.05
CA ASP A 254 7.65 15.77 -4.59
C ASP A 254 7.08 14.41 -4.18
N ILE A 255 7.83 13.74 -3.33
CA ILE A 255 7.38 12.53 -2.62
C ILE A 255 6.79 13.00 -1.30
N VAL A 256 5.53 12.66 -1.07
CA VAL A 256 4.75 13.05 0.11
C VAL A 256 4.68 11.86 1.08
N LEU A 257 5.13 12.07 2.31
CA LEU A 257 5.05 11.09 3.39
C LEU A 257 3.78 11.26 4.22
N ALA A 258 3.11 10.15 4.51
CA ALA A 258 2.21 9.97 5.63
C ALA A 258 2.51 8.67 6.36
N GLY A 259 2.07 8.55 7.61
CA GLY A 259 2.01 7.24 8.29
C GLY A 259 0.58 6.73 8.30
N PHE A 260 0.38 5.42 8.23
CA PHE A 260 -0.92 4.78 8.50
C PHE A 260 -1.26 4.92 9.99
N ARG A 261 -1.77 6.10 10.37
CA ARG A 261 -2.15 6.46 11.73
C ARG A 261 -3.66 6.66 11.85
N GLY A 262 -4.21 6.25 12.98
CA GLY A 262 -5.63 6.33 13.28
C GLY A 262 -6.05 7.56 14.08
N PRO A 263 -7.37 7.76 14.29
CA PRO A 263 -7.90 8.90 15.06
C PRO A 263 -7.27 9.07 16.44
N ASP A 264 -6.96 7.98 17.14
CA ASP A 264 -6.30 8.01 18.46
C ASP A 264 -4.92 8.68 18.41
N GLN A 265 -4.21 8.54 17.29
CA GLN A 265 -2.89 9.13 17.05
C GLN A 265 -2.99 10.49 16.34
N LEU A 266 -4.15 10.82 15.78
CA LEU A 266 -4.41 11.98 14.91
C LEU A 266 -5.43 12.95 15.50
N LYS A 267 -5.64 12.92 16.84
CA LYS A 267 -6.54 13.83 17.56
C LYS A 267 -7.96 13.86 16.97
N GLY A 268 -8.49 12.67 16.67
CA GLY A 268 -9.83 12.50 16.09
C GLY A 268 -9.90 12.64 14.56
N THR A 269 -8.83 13.06 13.89
CA THR A 269 -8.79 13.12 12.42
C THR A 269 -8.50 11.74 11.83
N THR A 270 -9.06 11.43 10.67
CA THR A 270 -8.81 10.18 9.95
C THR A 270 -7.73 10.32 8.88
N LEU A 271 -7.08 9.21 8.51
CA LEU A 271 -6.17 9.16 7.36
C LEU A 271 -6.85 9.61 6.07
N THR A 272 -8.12 9.22 5.90
CA THR A 272 -8.99 9.62 4.81
C THR A 272 -9.15 11.14 4.75
N GLU A 273 -9.48 11.81 5.86
CA GLU A 273 -9.61 13.27 5.89
C GLU A 273 -8.30 13.99 5.60
N MET A 274 -7.18 13.52 6.17
CA MET A 274 -5.86 14.07 5.86
C MET A 274 -5.56 13.94 4.36
N THR A 275 -5.87 12.79 3.77
CA THR A 275 -5.67 12.54 2.33
C THR A 275 -6.56 13.45 1.49
N THR A 276 -7.83 13.64 1.86
CA THR A 276 -8.71 14.61 1.19
C THR A 276 -8.12 16.03 1.20
N ARG A 277 -7.56 16.48 2.34
CA ARG A 277 -6.91 17.81 2.44
C ARG A 277 -5.70 17.92 1.51
N LEU A 278 -4.86 16.88 1.46
CA LEU A 278 -3.74 16.82 0.53
C LEU A 278 -4.22 16.88 -0.93
N LEU A 279 -5.24 16.10 -1.31
CA LEU A 279 -5.76 16.09 -2.68
C LEU A 279 -6.34 17.44 -3.09
N ARG A 280 -7.00 18.16 -2.18
CA ARG A 280 -7.42 19.55 -2.45
C ARG A 280 -6.23 20.45 -2.73
N ARG A 281 -5.17 20.35 -1.93
CA ARG A 281 -3.93 21.12 -2.16
C ARG A 281 -3.25 20.77 -3.48
N VAL A 282 -3.26 19.50 -3.87
CA VAL A 282 -2.78 19.04 -5.19
C VAL A 282 -3.59 19.71 -6.31
N GLN A 283 -4.91 19.75 -6.21
CA GLN A 283 -5.78 20.41 -7.20
C GLN A 283 -5.59 21.92 -7.24
N GLU A 284 -5.53 22.58 -6.08
CA GLU A 284 -5.27 24.03 -5.96
C GLU A 284 -3.99 24.46 -6.68
N GLN A 285 -2.98 23.58 -6.72
CA GLN A 285 -1.68 23.85 -7.35
C GLN A 285 -1.58 23.35 -8.80
N GLY A 286 -2.67 22.80 -9.35
CA GLY A 286 -2.69 22.23 -10.70
C GLY A 286 -1.73 21.05 -10.87
N LEU A 287 -1.51 20.28 -9.79
CA LEU A 287 -0.71 19.07 -9.77
C LEU A 287 -1.63 17.84 -9.95
N THR A 288 -1.01 16.72 -10.29
CA THR A 288 -1.63 15.39 -10.39
C THR A 288 -0.97 14.44 -9.41
N VAL A 289 -1.58 13.26 -9.19
CA VAL A 289 -0.99 12.19 -8.38
C VAL A 289 -0.55 11.06 -9.28
N GLY A 290 0.73 10.68 -9.16
CA GLY A 290 1.33 9.57 -9.90
C GLY A 290 1.69 8.41 -8.98
N ARG A 291 1.85 7.23 -9.57
CA ARG A 291 2.45 6.07 -8.90
C ARG A 291 3.97 6.27 -8.87
N LEU A 292 4.60 6.15 -7.71
CA LEU A 292 6.02 6.42 -7.56
C LEU A 292 6.89 5.48 -8.42
N GLU A 293 6.46 4.23 -8.49
CA GLU A 293 7.14 3.15 -9.20
C GLU A 293 7.17 3.35 -10.72
N ASP A 294 6.25 4.13 -11.28
CA ASP A 294 6.23 4.45 -12.72
C ASP A 294 7.28 5.55 -13.06
N TYR A 295 7.91 6.13 -12.04
CA TYR A 295 8.89 7.21 -12.14
C TYR A 295 10.28 6.82 -11.62
N LEU A 296 10.42 5.61 -11.03
CA LEU A 296 11.64 5.06 -10.43
C LEU A 296 11.88 3.60 -10.86
#